data_AF-A0A5E6WQW3-F1
#
_entry.id   AF-A0A5E6WQW3-F1
#
_cell.length_a   1.000
_cell.length_b   1.000
_cell.length_c   1.000
_cell.angle_alpha   90.00
_cell.angle_beta   90.00
_cell.angle_gamma   90.00
#
_symmetry.space_group_name_H-M   'P 1'
#
loop_
_entity.id
_entity.type
_entity.pdbx_description
1 polymer ?
#
loop_
_entity_poly.entity_id
_entity_poly.type
_entity_poly.pdbx_seq_one_letter_code
_entity_poly.pdbx_strand_id
1 'polypeptide(L)'
;MMDIQNAADGKLKPGEASAIFLTLHADITDLYPYVQVPGSKTVGYPNPTYLAPGARRGLVRAIFAFIEGCMYFQRQMLLGSWGERLSEANRMALSELQIEVTGQGEVQARVMRTGALNLIRLTVRSFEGAVPGRLGIRCEGAGFEALARSVKVRDRLMHPKGIASLAVSDVEINDVVDAFLWVDDLQGAMTRASTEEMLKQLREEHGLELRIEFRNEAFGA
;
A
#
# COMPACT_ATOMS: atom_id res chain seq x y z
N MET A 1 -0.69 25.33 -21.55
CA MET A 1 -1.54 25.23 -20.36
C MET A 1 -1.93 23.77 -20.21
N MET A 2 -1.32 23.06 -19.27
CA MET A 2 -1.72 21.70 -18.93
C MET A 2 -2.88 21.86 -17.94
N ASP A 3 -4.09 21.44 -18.34
CA ASP A 3 -5.29 21.55 -17.51
C ASP A 3 -5.06 20.90 -16.15
N ILE A 4 -5.09 21.72 -15.10
CA ILE A 4 -5.13 21.26 -13.68
C ILE A 4 -6.40 20.41 -13.44
N GLN A 5 -7.40 20.49 -14.33
CA GLN A 5 -8.58 19.63 -14.32
C GLN A 5 -8.30 18.16 -14.69
N ASN A 6 -7.22 17.85 -15.44
CA ASN A 6 -6.91 16.44 -15.77
C ASN A 6 -6.23 15.67 -14.63
N ALA A 7 -5.77 16.34 -13.57
CA ALA A 7 -5.31 15.65 -12.35
C ALA A 7 -6.49 15.23 -11.44
N ALA A 8 -7.70 15.73 -11.69
CA ALA A 8 -8.89 15.47 -10.87
C ALA A 8 -9.70 14.23 -11.30
N ASP A 9 -9.44 13.68 -12.49
CA ASP A 9 -10.06 12.43 -12.98
C ASP A 9 -9.33 11.16 -12.50
N GLY A 10 -8.25 11.30 -11.72
CA GLY A 10 -7.45 10.19 -11.16
C GLY A 10 -8.14 9.37 -10.07
N LYS A 11 -9.47 9.37 -10.00
CA LYS A 11 -10.21 8.52 -9.07
C LYS A 11 -10.26 7.10 -9.63
N LEU A 12 -9.73 6.14 -8.87
CA LEU A 12 -9.84 4.72 -9.20
C LEU A 12 -11.31 4.33 -9.36
N LYS A 13 -11.64 3.65 -10.46
CA LYS A 13 -12.98 3.11 -10.69
C LYS A 13 -13.25 1.95 -9.72
N PRO A 14 -14.54 1.63 -9.46
CA PRO A 14 -14.89 0.45 -8.68
C PRO A 14 -14.19 -0.81 -9.22
N GLY A 15 -13.47 -1.53 -8.35
CA GLY A 15 -12.75 -2.76 -8.69
C GLY A 15 -11.32 -2.58 -9.21
N GLU A 16 -10.91 -1.38 -9.66
CA GLU A 16 -9.53 -1.14 -10.13
C GLU A 16 -8.50 -1.35 -9.01
N ALA A 17 -8.85 -0.96 -7.78
CA ALA A 17 -7.99 -1.18 -6.61
C ALA A 17 -7.71 -2.67 -6.35
N SER A 18 -8.75 -3.51 -6.43
CA SER A 18 -8.61 -4.95 -6.29
C SER A 18 -7.78 -5.55 -7.43
N ALA A 19 -7.95 -5.05 -8.65
CA ALA A 19 -7.15 -5.49 -9.80
C ALA A 19 -5.68 -5.13 -9.64
N ILE A 20 -5.36 -3.91 -9.17
CA ILE A 20 -3.99 -3.48 -8.87
C ILE A 20 -3.38 -4.35 -7.79
N PHE A 21 -4.09 -4.57 -6.68
CA PHE A 21 -3.63 -5.43 -5.59
C PHE A 21 -3.33 -6.85 -6.10
N LEU A 22 -4.27 -7.47 -6.80
CA LEU A 22 -4.12 -8.84 -7.31
C LEU A 22 -2.97 -8.96 -8.30
N THR A 23 -2.79 -7.96 -9.18
CA THR A 23 -1.70 -7.93 -10.16
C THR A 23 -0.35 -7.84 -9.45
N LEU A 24 -0.18 -6.88 -8.54
CA LEU A 24 1.08 -6.69 -7.82
C LEU A 24 1.40 -7.87 -6.89
N HIS A 25 0.38 -8.48 -6.30
CA HIS A 25 0.54 -9.68 -5.48
C HIS A 25 0.91 -10.90 -6.35
N ALA A 26 0.36 -11.02 -7.55
CA ALA A 26 0.73 -12.07 -8.50
C ALA A 26 2.21 -11.98 -8.89
N ASP A 27 2.72 -10.77 -9.18
CA ASP A 27 4.15 -10.54 -9.48
C ASP A 27 5.08 -11.06 -8.37
N ILE A 28 4.67 -10.89 -7.10
CA ILE A 28 5.40 -11.43 -5.95
C ILE A 28 5.30 -12.95 -5.92
N THR A 29 4.09 -13.49 -6.12
CA THR A 29 3.82 -14.94 -6.04
C THR A 29 4.58 -15.71 -7.12
N ASP A 30 4.71 -15.16 -8.33
CA ASP A 30 5.46 -15.75 -9.43
C ASP A 30 6.96 -15.86 -9.12
N LEU A 31 7.51 -14.90 -8.37
CA LEU A 31 8.92 -14.88 -7.97
C LEU A 31 9.18 -15.67 -6.68
N TYR A 32 8.19 -15.71 -5.79
CA TYR A 32 8.31 -16.17 -4.42
C TYR A 32 6.99 -16.82 -3.98
N PRO A 33 6.72 -18.05 -4.47
CA PRO A 33 5.46 -18.72 -4.23
C PRO A 33 5.32 -19.09 -2.75
N TYR A 34 4.13 -18.88 -2.21
CA TYR A 34 3.75 -19.41 -0.91
C TYR A 34 3.48 -20.92 -0.99
N VAL A 35 3.59 -21.59 0.15
CA VAL A 35 3.27 -23.00 0.32
C VAL A 35 2.06 -23.12 1.22
N GLN A 36 1.07 -23.91 0.82
CA GLN A 36 -0.05 -24.23 1.69
C GLN A 36 0.42 -25.11 2.84
N VAL A 37 0.12 -24.70 4.07
CA VAL A 37 0.49 -25.50 5.26
C VAL A 37 -0.42 -26.74 5.29
N PRO A 38 0.14 -27.97 5.31
CA PRO A 38 -0.66 -29.19 5.28
C PRO A 38 -1.69 -29.21 6.42
N GLY A 39 -2.96 -29.45 6.07
CA GLY A 39 -4.07 -29.48 7.03
C GLY A 39 -4.54 -28.10 7.51
N SER A 40 -4.02 -27.00 6.96
CA SER A 40 -4.42 -25.62 7.31
C SER A 40 -4.94 -24.86 6.09
N LYS A 41 -5.78 -23.84 6.37
CA LYS A 41 -6.18 -22.81 5.40
C LYS A 41 -5.15 -21.67 5.30
N THR A 42 -4.08 -21.73 6.09
CA THR A 42 -3.01 -20.74 6.08
C THR A 42 -1.96 -21.08 5.03
N VAL A 43 -1.41 -20.04 4.42
CA VAL A 43 -0.25 -20.12 3.55
C VAL A 43 0.99 -19.68 4.33
N GLY A 44 2.14 -20.24 3.99
CA GLY A 44 3.43 -19.86 4.55
C GLY A 44 4.41 -19.54 3.45
N TYR A 45 5.27 -18.56 3.67
CA TYR A 45 6.38 -18.27 2.76
C TYR A 45 7.63 -19.04 3.19
N PRO A 46 8.34 -19.73 2.28
CA PRO A 46 9.61 -20.40 2.59
C PRO A 46 10.69 -19.39 3.02
N ASN A 47 11.84 -19.80 3.56
CA ASN A 47 12.92 -18.85 3.87
C ASN A 47 13.49 -18.25 2.56
N PRO A 48 13.49 -16.93 2.32
CA PRO A 48 13.85 -16.35 1.02
C PRO A 48 15.33 -16.48 0.63
N THR A 49 16.19 -17.00 1.51
CA THR A 49 17.62 -17.17 1.23
C THR A 49 17.91 -18.21 0.14
N TYR A 50 16.98 -19.11 -0.19
CA TYR A 50 17.16 -20.05 -1.32
C TYR A 50 17.19 -19.33 -2.69
N LEU A 51 16.70 -18.10 -2.78
CA LEU A 51 16.60 -17.37 -4.04
C LEU A 51 17.98 -17.00 -4.59
N ALA A 52 18.17 -17.23 -5.90
CA ALA A 52 19.35 -16.80 -6.62
C ALA A 52 19.48 -15.26 -6.60
N PRO A 53 20.70 -14.69 -6.72
CA PRO A 53 20.91 -13.24 -6.59
C PRO A 53 20.06 -12.37 -7.53
N GLY A 54 19.80 -12.84 -8.76
CA GLY A 54 18.90 -12.16 -9.70
C GLY A 54 17.45 -12.13 -9.22
N ALA A 55 16.95 -13.27 -8.75
CA ALA A 55 15.60 -13.42 -8.22
C ALA A 55 15.39 -12.56 -6.97
N ARG A 56 16.38 -12.48 -6.06
CA ARG A 56 16.32 -11.57 -4.90
C ARG A 56 16.08 -10.12 -5.31
N ARG A 57 16.82 -9.61 -6.30
CA ARG A 57 16.60 -8.25 -6.80
C ARG A 57 15.24 -8.08 -7.46
N GLY A 58 14.76 -9.10 -8.18
CA GLY A 58 13.41 -9.11 -8.75
C GLY A 58 12.35 -8.99 -7.65
N LEU A 59 12.47 -9.82 -6.63
CA LEU A 59 11.56 -9.86 -5.49
C LEU A 59 11.52 -8.53 -4.73
N VAL A 60 12.68 -7.89 -4.48
CA VAL A 60 12.71 -6.56 -3.86
C VAL A 60 11.91 -5.54 -4.69
N ARG A 61 12.06 -5.54 -6.01
CA ARG A 61 11.33 -4.60 -6.88
C ARG A 61 9.83 -4.87 -6.87
N ALA A 62 9.42 -6.13 -6.99
CA ALA A 62 8.02 -6.53 -6.96
C ALA A 62 7.36 -6.15 -5.63
N ILE A 63 8.02 -6.44 -4.50
CA ILE A 63 7.54 -6.08 -3.16
C ILE A 63 7.39 -4.56 -3.02
N PHE A 64 8.36 -3.77 -3.47
CA PHE A 64 8.23 -2.31 -3.35
C PHE A 64 7.18 -1.72 -4.29
N ALA A 65 6.98 -2.30 -5.48
CA ALA A 65 5.86 -1.93 -6.34
C ALA A 65 4.52 -2.22 -5.65
N PHE A 66 4.37 -3.39 -5.01
CA PHE A 66 3.22 -3.74 -4.19
C PHE A 66 2.98 -2.76 -3.04
N ILE A 67 4.02 -2.45 -2.26
CA ILE A 67 3.93 -1.51 -1.12
C ILE A 67 3.50 -0.12 -1.61
N GLU A 68 4.15 0.40 -2.66
CA GLU A 68 3.83 1.72 -3.22
C GLU A 68 2.39 1.76 -3.76
N GLY A 69 1.96 0.73 -4.50
CA GLY A 69 0.61 0.61 -5.05
C GLY A 69 -0.47 0.52 -3.98
N CYS A 70 -0.30 -0.36 -2.98
CA CYS A 70 -1.25 -0.51 -1.87
C CYS A 70 -1.38 0.79 -1.07
N MET A 71 -0.26 1.42 -0.73
CA MET A 71 -0.27 2.65 0.05
C MET A 71 -0.87 3.81 -0.74
N TYR A 72 -0.60 3.91 -2.05
CA TYR A 72 -1.25 4.89 -2.91
C TYR A 72 -2.76 4.71 -2.91
N PHE A 73 -3.23 3.48 -3.11
CA PHE A 73 -4.66 3.16 -3.05
C PHE A 73 -5.29 3.58 -1.71
N GLN A 74 -4.67 3.22 -0.59
CA GLN A 74 -5.20 3.61 0.74
C GLN A 74 -5.30 5.12 0.90
N ARG A 75 -4.35 5.90 0.37
CA ARG A 75 -4.42 7.36 0.38
C ARG A 75 -5.58 7.88 -0.47
N GLN A 76 -5.75 7.38 -1.69
CA GLN A 76 -6.85 7.80 -2.58
C GLN A 76 -8.21 7.46 -1.97
N MET A 77 -8.33 6.28 -1.38
CA MET A 77 -9.57 5.83 -0.75
C MET A 77 -9.89 6.68 0.49
N LEU A 78 -8.90 6.99 1.32
CA LEU A 78 -9.04 7.88 2.46
C LEU A 78 -9.46 9.31 2.05
N LEU A 79 -8.81 9.88 1.03
CA LEU A 79 -9.14 11.20 0.48
C LEU A 79 -10.55 11.23 -0.14
N GLY A 80 -10.94 10.16 -0.83
CA GLY A 80 -12.21 10.07 -1.55
C GLY A 80 -13.41 9.77 -0.66
N SER A 81 -13.23 8.95 0.37
CA SER A 81 -14.34 8.45 1.21
C SER A 81 -14.49 9.21 2.53
N TRP A 82 -13.39 9.76 3.06
CA TRP A 82 -13.38 10.45 4.36
C TRP A 82 -12.52 11.72 4.36
N GLY A 83 -12.33 12.34 3.20
CA GLY A 83 -11.52 13.55 3.09
C GLY A 83 -12.03 14.69 3.98
N GLU A 84 -13.34 14.77 4.20
CA GLU A 84 -13.98 15.73 5.10
C GLU A 84 -13.67 15.49 6.58
N ARG A 85 -13.30 14.26 6.97
CA ARG A 85 -12.86 13.90 8.33
C ARG A 85 -11.40 14.25 8.60
N LEU A 86 -10.64 14.58 7.55
CA LEU A 86 -9.23 14.92 7.65
C LEU A 86 -9.03 16.42 7.86
N SER A 87 -7.96 16.77 8.59
CA SER A 87 -7.48 18.15 8.59
C SER A 87 -7.03 18.57 7.18
N GLU A 88 -7.14 19.86 6.88
CA GLU A 88 -6.70 20.40 5.59
C GLU A 88 -5.23 20.10 5.31
N ALA A 89 -4.38 20.24 6.33
CA ALA A 89 -2.96 19.90 6.24
C ALA A 89 -2.73 18.41 5.89
N ASN A 90 -3.50 17.49 6.49
CA ASN A 90 -3.40 16.07 6.15
C ASN A 90 -3.90 15.79 4.73
N ARG A 91 -5.00 16.42 4.30
CA ARG A 91 -5.49 16.27 2.91
C ARG A 91 -4.44 16.69 1.89
N MET A 92 -3.81 17.85 2.09
CA MET A 92 -2.74 18.33 1.20
C MET A 92 -1.52 17.42 1.21
N ALA A 93 -1.12 16.93 2.39
CA ALA A 93 0.03 16.05 2.50
C ALA A 93 -0.23 14.67 1.87
N LEU A 94 -1.43 14.11 2.03
CA LEU A 94 -1.85 12.83 1.45
C LEU A 94 -2.11 12.91 -0.06
N SER A 95 -2.47 14.08 -0.58
CA SER A 95 -2.56 14.29 -2.03
C SER A 95 -1.19 14.39 -2.69
N GLU A 96 -0.12 14.46 -1.90
CA GLU A 96 1.26 14.61 -2.38
C GLU A 96 1.43 15.85 -3.27
N LEU A 97 0.62 16.89 -3.02
CA LEU A 97 0.67 18.17 -3.73
C LEU A 97 1.20 19.26 -2.80
N GLN A 98 2.20 20.00 -3.29
CA GLN A 98 2.66 21.24 -2.71
C GLN A 98 2.13 22.40 -3.54
N ILE A 99 1.51 23.38 -2.87
CA ILE A 99 1.09 24.62 -3.50
C ILE A 99 2.25 25.63 -3.44
N GLU A 100 2.59 26.23 -4.56
CA GLU A 100 3.62 27.25 -4.71
C GLU A 100 3.01 28.49 -5.36
N VAL A 101 3.27 29.67 -4.81
CA VAL A 101 2.94 30.95 -5.44
C VAL A 101 4.19 31.44 -6.15
N THR A 102 4.10 31.63 -7.47
CA THR A 102 5.23 32.08 -8.27
C THR A 102 5.55 33.55 -8.04
N GLY A 103 6.72 34.00 -8.52
CA GLY A 103 7.09 35.42 -8.50
C GLY A 103 6.16 36.34 -9.31
N GLN A 104 5.23 35.77 -10.10
CA GLN A 104 4.20 36.51 -10.85
C GLN A 104 2.84 36.52 -10.12
N GLY A 105 2.74 35.93 -8.93
CA GLY A 105 1.49 35.81 -8.17
C GLY A 105 0.59 34.68 -8.67
N GLU A 106 1.09 33.76 -9.49
CA GLU A 106 0.33 32.60 -9.97
C GLU A 106 0.42 31.43 -8.98
N VAL A 107 -0.66 30.67 -8.82
CA VAL A 107 -0.69 29.47 -7.98
C VAL A 107 -0.37 28.24 -8.85
N GLN A 108 0.62 27.46 -8.43
CA GLN A 108 0.99 26.20 -9.08
C GLN A 108 0.99 25.06 -8.08
N ALA A 109 0.63 23.86 -8.54
CA ALA A 109 0.78 22.63 -7.77
C ALA A 109 2.02 21.86 -8.26
N ARG A 110 2.85 21.39 -7.34
CA ARG A 110 3.99 20.52 -7.60
C ARG A 110 3.87 19.23 -6.80
N VAL A 111 4.31 18.12 -7.38
CA VAL A 111 4.36 16.84 -6.66
C VAL A 111 5.40 16.95 -5.54
N MET A 112 4.95 16.74 -4.30
CA MET A 112 5.80 16.74 -3.11
C MET A 112 6.53 15.42 -3.00
N ARG A 113 7.88 15.47 -2.92
CA ARG A 113 8.68 14.28 -2.63
C ARG A 113 8.71 14.02 -1.13
N THR A 114 7.80 13.17 -0.66
CA THR A 114 7.81 12.68 0.73
C THR A 114 8.53 11.34 0.80
N GLY A 115 9.36 11.13 1.84
CA GLY A 115 9.97 9.82 2.06
C GLY A 115 8.90 8.75 2.31
N ALA A 116 9.05 7.59 1.66
CA ALA A 116 8.04 6.52 1.68
C ALA A 116 7.56 6.16 3.10
N LEU A 117 8.49 6.01 4.06
CA LEU A 117 8.14 5.70 5.45
C LEU A 117 7.28 6.78 6.12
N ASN A 118 7.57 8.06 5.87
CA ASN A 118 6.79 9.15 6.44
C ASN A 118 5.39 9.19 5.84
N LEU A 119 5.27 8.92 4.55
CA LEU A 119 4.00 8.86 3.87
C LEU A 119 3.15 7.67 4.33
N ILE A 120 3.77 6.50 4.57
CA ILE A 120 3.10 5.34 5.19
C ILE A 120 2.59 5.68 6.59
N ARG A 121 3.45 6.27 7.44
CA ARG A 121 3.06 6.71 8.79
C ARG A 121 1.90 7.70 8.75
N LEU A 122 1.96 8.68 7.84
CA LEU A 122 0.90 9.67 7.67
C LEU A 122 -0.41 9.00 7.22
N THR A 123 -0.34 8.06 6.28
CA THR A 123 -1.49 7.30 5.78
C THR A 123 -2.16 6.52 6.91
N VAL A 124 -1.38 5.75 7.66
CA VAL A 124 -1.87 4.96 8.81
C VAL A 124 -2.49 5.85 9.88
N ARG A 125 -1.82 6.95 10.27
CA ARG A 125 -2.36 7.87 11.28
C ARG A 125 -3.62 8.59 10.82
N SER A 126 -3.68 8.98 9.55
CA SER A 126 -4.84 9.66 9.00
C SER A 126 -6.02 8.72 8.87
N PHE A 127 -5.78 7.45 8.55
CA PHE A 127 -6.79 6.40 8.55
C PHE A 127 -7.38 6.20 9.95
N GLU A 128 -6.54 6.06 10.99
CA GLU A 128 -6.99 5.97 12.39
C GLU A 128 -7.79 7.20 12.83
N GLY A 129 -7.44 8.40 12.35
CA GLY A 129 -8.19 9.61 12.62
C GLY A 129 -9.56 9.63 11.95
N ALA A 130 -9.66 9.13 10.72
CA ALA A 130 -10.90 9.10 9.94
C ALA A 130 -11.84 7.94 10.32
N VAL A 131 -11.27 6.82 10.77
CA VAL A 131 -11.98 5.58 11.11
C VAL A 131 -11.47 5.05 12.46
N PRO A 132 -11.81 5.72 13.59
CA PRO A 132 -11.20 5.43 14.89
C PRO A 132 -11.48 4.03 15.43
N GLY A 133 -10.44 3.38 15.97
CA GLY A 133 -10.56 2.12 16.71
C GLY A 133 -10.81 0.89 15.84
N ARG A 134 -10.69 1.03 14.51
CA ARG A 134 -10.85 -0.10 13.57
C ARG A 134 -9.52 -0.69 13.11
N LEU A 135 -8.45 0.07 13.17
CA LEU A 135 -7.13 -0.40 12.80
C LEU A 135 -6.38 -0.86 14.06
N GLY A 136 -5.87 -2.10 14.02
CA GLY A 136 -5.13 -2.71 15.12
C GLY A 136 -3.61 -2.67 14.92
N ILE A 137 -3.16 -2.15 13.78
CA ILE A 137 -1.76 -2.20 13.33
C ILE A 137 -1.13 -0.81 13.50
N ARG A 138 0.05 -0.79 14.12
CA ARG A 138 0.85 0.43 14.34
C ARG A 138 2.11 0.40 13.48
N CYS A 139 2.62 1.58 13.13
CA CYS A 139 3.91 1.75 12.46
C CYS A 139 5.10 1.56 13.42
N GLU A 140 5.11 0.44 14.13
CA GLU A 140 6.02 0.07 15.21
C GLU A 140 6.23 -1.46 15.19
N GLY A 141 7.24 -1.94 15.90
CA GLY A 141 7.54 -3.36 16.00
C GLY A 141 8.34 -3.92 14.82
N ALA A 142 8.65 -5.22 14.89
CA ALA A 142 9.64 -5.86 14.03
C ALA A 142 9.33 -5.71 12.52
N GLY A 143 8.07 -5.90 12.11
CA GLY A 143 7.68 -5.78 10.69
C GLY A 143 7.85 -4.37 10.12
N PHE A 144 7.47 -3.34 10.89
CA PHE A 144 7.68 -1.96 10.47
C PHE A 144 9.18 -1.58 10.47
N GLU A 145 9.96 -2.07 11.44
CA GLU A 145 11.40 -1.84 11.45
C GLU A 145 12.10 -2.55 10.28
N ALA A 146 11.65 -3.75 9.90
CA ALA A 146 12.10 -4.44 8.71
C ALA A 146 11.81 -3.62 7.44
N LEU A 147 10.60 -3.07 7.32
CA LEU A 147 10.28 -2.13 6.24
C LEU A 147 11.23 -0.93 6.21
N ALA A 148 11.53 -0.33 7.36
CA ALA A 148 12.44 0.80 7.45
C ALA A 148 13.87 0.46 6.98
N ARG A 149 14.38 -0.75 7.30
CA ARG A 149 15.67 -1.24 6.79
C ARG A 149 15.61 -1.53 5.29
N SER A 150 14.53 -2.14 4.83
CA SER A 150 14.31 -2.53 3.42
C SER A 150 14.26 -1.35 2.45
N VAL A 151 13.81 -0.17 2.89
CA VAL A 151 13.83 1.05 2.04
C VAL A 151 15.25 1.35 1.54
N LYS A 152 16.27 1.15 2.39
CA LYS A 152 17.67 1.37 1.98
C LYS A 152 18.11 0.36 0.91
N VAL A 153 17.64 -0.87 0.99
CA VAL A 153 17.90 -1.93 -0.01
C VAL A 153 17.28 -1.53 -1.35
N ARG A 154 16.01 -1.11 -1.34
CA ARG A 154 15.32 -0.62 -2.55
C ARG A 154 16.05 0.57 -3.16
N ASP A 155 16.36 1.59 -2.37
CA ASP A 155 17.01 2.80 -2.88
C ASP A 155 18.38 2.49 -3.50
N ARG A 156 19.14 1.58 -2.88
CA ARG A 156 20.42 1.07 -3.40
C ARG A 156 20.26 0.31 -4.71
N LEU A 157 19.20 -0.50 -4.87
CA LEU A 157 18.92 -1.24 -6.10
C LEU A 157 18.36 -0.38 -7.24
N MET A 158 17.67 0.72 -6.92
CA MET A 158 17.12 1.67 -7.89
C MET A 158 18.17 2.67 -8.40
N HIS A 159 19.14 3.01 -7.56
CA HIS A 159 20.20 3.96 -7.89
C HIS A 159 21.57 3.33 -7.64
N PRO A 160 21.94 2.26 -8.37
CA PRO A 160 23.17 1.53 -8.10
C PRO A 160 24.39 2.40 -8.40
N LYS A 161 25.28 2.54 -7.42
CA LYS A 161 26.55 3.28 -7.58
C LYS A 161 27.70 2.39 -8.07
N GLY A 162 27.43 1.10 -8.27
CA GLY A 162 28.40 0.10 -8.73
C GLY A 162 27.89 -1.32 -8.54
N ILE A 163 28.66 -2.31 -8.98
CA ILE A 163 28.24 -3.72 -8.97
C ILE A 163 27.89 -4.24 -7.56
N ALA A 164 28.63 -3.79 -6.54
CA ALA A 164 28.34 -4.14 -5.14
C ALA A 164 26.96 -3.64 -4.67
N SER A 165 26.42 -2.59 -5.30
CA SER A 165 25.05 -2.10 -5.01
C SER A 165 23.98 -3.10 -5.45
N LEU A 166 24.30 -4.09 -6.29
CA LEU A 166 23.35 -5.10 -6.78
C LEU A 166 23.30 -6.37 -5.92
N ALA A 167 24.17 -6.49 -4.90
CA ALA A 167 24.13 -7.62 -3.98
C ALA A 167 22.97 -7.49 -2.99
N VAL A 168 22.23 -8.56 -2.73
CA VAL A 168 21.19 -8.57 -1.68
C VAL A 168 21.53 -9.72 -0.75
N SER A 169 21.96 -9.38 0.46
CA SER A 169 22.35 -10.34 1.50
C SER A 169 21.16 -11.12 2.05
N ASP A 170 21.44 -12.18 2.80
CA ASP A 170 20.42 -13.00 3.45
C ASP A 170 19.59 -12.21 4.46
N VAL A 171 20.23 -11.34 5.23
CA VAL A 171 19.54 -10.46 6.19
C VAL A 171 18.63 -9.48 5.46
N GLU A 172 19.13 -8.86 4.40
CA GLU A 172 18.35 -7.87 3.62
C GLU A 172 17.12 -8.51 2.94
N ILE A 173 17.24 -9.71 2.40
CA ILE A 173 16.08 -10.35 1.75
C ILE A 173 15.04 -10.82 2.78
N ASN A 174 15.47 -11.27 3.97
CA ASN A 174 14.53 -11.55 5.08
C ASN A 174 13.79 -10.28 5.52
N ASP A 175 14.51 -9.16 5.73
CA ASP A 175 13.90 -7.88 6.08
C ASP A 175 12.88 -7.41 5.02
N VAL A 176 13.13 -7.68 3.73
CA VAL A 176 12.23 -7.32 2.64
C VAL A 176 10.97 -8.17 2.65
N VAL A 177 11.08 -9.47 2.93
CA VAL A 177 9.91 -10.35 3.08
C VAL A 177 9.11 -10.00 4.33
N ASP A 178 9.76 -9.74 5.46
CA ASP A 178 9.08 -9.31 6.69
C ASP A 178 8.34 -7.98 6.48
N ALA A 179 8.92 -7.06 5.72
CA ALA A 179 8.27 -5.83 5.31
C ALA A 179 7.03 -6.07 4.44
N PHE A 180 7.12 -6.99 3.47
CA PHE A 180 6.00 -7.39 2.63
C PHE A 180 4.85 -7.95 3.46
N LEU A 181 5.13 -8.92 4.33
CA LEU A 181 4.11 -9.55 5.18
C LEU A 181 3.41 -8.52 6.08
N TRP A 182 4.18 -7.60 6.67
CA TRP A 182 3.61 -6.52 7.49
C TRP A 182 2.72 -5.58 6.67
N VAL A 183 3.11 -5.22 5.44
CA VAL A 183 2.28 -4.35 4.58
C VAL A 183 1.04 -5.08 4.06
N ASP A 184 1.14 -6.37 3.74
CA ASP A 184 -0.01 -7.18 3.33
C ASP A 184 -1.05 -7.29 4.45
N ASP A 185 -0.60 -7.57 5.69
CA ASP A 185 -1.45 -7.54 6.88
C ASP A 185 -2.09 -6.17 7.11
N LEU A 186 -1.31 -5.09 6.96
CA LEU A 186 -1.79 -3.72 7.06
C LEU A 186 -2.87 -3.42 6.01
N GLN A 187 -2.62 -3.80 4.75
CA GLN A 187 -3.54 -3.60 3.64
C GLN A 187 -4.85 -4.37 3.87
N GLY A 188 -4.76 -5.61 4.32
CA GLY A 188 -5.93 -6.42 4.70
C GLY A 188 -6.72 -5.79 5.84
N ALA A 189 -6.04 -5.31 6.88
CA ALA A 189 -6.69 -4.65 8.02
C ALA A 189 -7.40 -3.34 7.62
N MET A 190 -6.74 -2.48 6.84
CA MET A 190 -7.34 -1.24 6.34
C MET A 190 -8.54 -1.52 5.44
N THR A 191 -8.45 -2.50 4.54
CA THR A 191 -9.55 -2.88 3.65
C THR A 191 -10.77 -3.37 4.41
N ARG A 192 -10.58 -4.24 5.42
CA ARG A 192 -11.67 -4.71 6.29
C ARG A 192 -12.30 -3.56 7.06
N ALA A 193 -11.49 -2.75 7.74
CA ALA A 193 -11.95 -1.58 8.49
C ALA A 193 -12.76 -0.61 7.61
N SER A 194 -12.31 -0.42 6.37
CA SER A 194 -12.99 0.46 5.39
C SER A 194 -14.36 -0.07 5.01
N THR A 195 -14.44 -1.37 4.74
CA THR A 195 -15.70 -2.03 4.37
C THR A 195 -16.68 -1.99 5.53
N GLU A 196 -16.22 -2.26 6.76
CA GLU A 196 -17.04 -2.18 7.96
C GLU A 196 -17.59 -0.76 8.22
N GLU A 197 -16.77 0.27 8.05
CA GLU A 197 -17.19 1.66 8.23
C GLU A 197 -18.19 2.09 7.14
N MET A 198 -17.95 1.71 5.88
CA MET A 198 -18.88 1.99 4.79
C MET A 198 -20.24 1.29 5.02
N LEU A 199 -20.24 0.03 5.45
CA LEU A 199 -21.47 -0.69 5.79
C LEU A 199 -22.23 -0.02 6.95
N LYS A 200 -21.50 0.48 7.94
CA LYS A 200 -22.08 1.24 9.05
C LYS A 200 -22.74 2.52 8.54
N GLN A 201 -22.05 3.32 7.72
CA GLN A 201 -22.61 4.55 7.14
C GLN A 201 -23.88 4.27 6.33
N LEU A 202 -23.87 3.23 5.47
CA LEU A 202 -25.05 2.87 4.69
C LEU A 202 -26.25 2.50 5.56
N ARG A 203 -26.01 1.84 6.69
CA ARG A 203 -27.06 1.50 7.66
C ARG A 203 -27.58 2.74 8.38
N GLU A 204 -26.69 3.61 8.84
CA GLU A 204 -27.03 4.78 9.65
C GLU A 204 -27.68 5.91 8.82
N GLU A 205 -27.17 6.16 7.62
CA GLU A 205 -27.60 7.28 6.77
C GLU A 205 -28.77 6.93 5.84
N HIS A 206 -28.85 5.66 5.41
CA HIS A 206 -29.83 5.24 4.41
C HIS A 206 -30.78 4.14 4.88
N GLY A 207 -30.59 3.61 6.10
CA GLY A 207 -31.39 2.49 6.59
C GLY A 207 -31.21 1.20 5.78
N LEU A 208 -30.13 1.11 4.98
CA LEU A 208 -29.86 -0.03 4.12
C LEU A 208 -29.06 -1.08 4.89
N GLU A 209 -29.54 -2.32 4.90
CA GLU A 209 -28.79 -3.46 5.38
C GLU A 209 -28.30 -4.29 4.18
N LEU A 210 -27.03 -4.12 3.83
CA LEU A 210 -26.40 -4.93 2.80
C LEU A 210 -25.99 -6.29 3.36
N ARG A 211 -26.53 -7.36 2.78
CA ARG A 211 -26.01 -8.72 2.95
C ARG A 211 -25.17 -9.07 1.73
N ILE A 212 -23.87 -9.19 1.92
CA ILE A 212 -22.96 -9.66 0.88
C ILE A 212 -22.98 -11.19 0.93
N GLU A 213 -23.66 -11.80 -0.03
CA GLU A 213 -23.61 -13.25 -0.24
C GLU A 213 -22.51 -13.57 -1.25
N PHE A 214 -21.43 -14.21 -0.80
CA PHE A 214 -20.45 -14.77 -1.71
C PHE A 214 -21.04 -16.05 -2.31
N ARG A 215 -21.55 -15.95 -3.54
CA ARG A 215 -21.91 -17.14 -4.31
C ARG A 215 -20.61 -17.85 -4.70
N ASN A 216 -20.35 -18.99 -4.06
CA ASN A 216 -19.38 -19.97 -4.55
C ASN A 216 -19.94 -20.63 -5.81
N GLU A 217 -19.97 -19.90 -6.91
CA GLU A 217 -20.08 -20.53 -8.22
C GLU A 217 -18.75 -21.23 -8.45
N ALA A 218 -18.75 -22.55 -8.27
CA ALA A 218 -17.64 -23.39 -8.69
C ALA A 218 -17.41 -23.09 -10.17
N PHE A 219 -16.29 -22.43 -10.50
CA PHE A 219 -15.80 -22.39 -11.86
C PHE A 219 -15.63 -23.85 -12.28
N GLY A 220 -16.49 -24.29 -13.19
CA GLY A 220 -16.55 -25.66 -13.67
C GLY A 220 -15.17 -26.12 -14.14
N ALA A 221 -14.84 -27.34 -13.75
CA ALA A 221 -13.63 -28.07 -14.15
C ALA A 221 -13.51 -28.21 -15.68
#